data_AF-A0AAN6EFM5-F1
#
_entry.id   AF-A0AAN6EFM5-F1
#
_cell.length_a   1.000
_cell.length_b   1.000
_cell.length_c   1.000
_cell.angle_alpha   90.00
_cell.angle_beta   90.00
_cell.angle_gamma   90.00
#
_symmetry.space_group_name_H-M   'P 1'
#
loop_
_entity.id
_entity.type
_entity.pdbx_description
1 polymer ?
#
loop_
_entity_poly.entity_id
_entity_poly.type
_entity_poly.pdbx_seq_one_letter_code
_entity_poly.pdbx_strand_id
1 'polypeptide(L)'
;MSKPGEPRWPSPWGEGRPGWHIECSVMASEILGAQIDVHVGGIDLAFPHHDNELCQSEAHFENHQWVNYFMHAGHLNIEGLKMSKSLKNFITIKEALNKYSSRQIRTLFLLSQWNKPLFFDAKSMEEAIVIEKSLSNFFANTTALLREFRLRQSESDACRHTLAPELDLLEALKDAKSQVHSALLDSFDTPTAMRAIQEIVSRTNTYLQRGRDNIDLQIVQTVVEYVSRIMRMFGMSNESSALGWGSSAASSDGQGAADRESILLPVARVLSDFRDVVRELALSGGDKQALLKLCDKIRDSDLPELGVIIDDHGDGRALVKIADPEEIQRDRERQEAEIAQRLLTKQLQAQKAEEKRQGRLAKGKQSPEEMFRTPEMLELYSAWDEHGIPTKDKAGEELTKNKVKKLAKEYDAQKKLHEKYLESLNA
;
A
#
# COMPACT_ATOMS: atom_id res chain seq x y z
N MET A 1 11.07 -29.62 -57.41
CA MET A 1 10.19 -28.70 -58.19
C MET A 1 8.94 -28.44 -57.37
N SER A 2 8.60 -27.17 -57.14
CA SER A 2 7.39 -26.80 -56.39
C SER A 2 6.12 -27.11 -57.18
N LYS A 3 5.02 -27.46 -56.51
CA LYS A 3 3.73 -27.66 -57.18
C LYS A 3 3.13 -26.32 -57.63
N PRO A 4 2.23 -26.31 -58.63
CA PRO A 4 1.54 -25.09 -59.04
C PRO A 4 0.83 -24.41 -57.86
N GLY A 5 1.09 -23.12 -57.65
CA GLY A 5 0.50 -22.31 -56.56
C GLY A 5 1.30 -22.27 -55.26
N GLU A 6 2.39 -23.01 -55.12
CA GLU A 6 3.30 -22.91 -53.97
C GLU A 6 4.35 -21.78 -54.17
N PRO A 7 4.85 -21.16 -53.09
CA PRO A 7 6.00 -20.25 -53.16
C PRO A 7 7.20 -20.88 -53.86
N ARG A 8 7.90 -20.09 -54.68
CA ARG A 8 9.06 -20.52 -55.48
C ARG A 8 10.05 -19.39 -55.70
N TRP A 9 11.32 -19.77 -55.81
CA TRP A 9 12.47 -18.91 -56.09
C TRP A 9 13.31 -19.50 -57.23
N PRO A 10 13.99 -18.65 -58.03
CA PRO A 10 14.92 -19.13 -59.05
C PRO A 10 16.15 -19.78 -58.40
N SER A 11 16.65 -20.86 -58.99
CA SER A 11 17.88 -21.54 -58.58
C SER A 11 18.61 -22.14 -59.79
N PRO A 12 19.88 -22.56 -59.66
CA PRO A 12 20.62 -23.26 -60.71
C PRO A 12 19.93 -24.53 -61.24
N TRP A 13 19.00 -25.12 -60.46
CA TRP A 13 18.25 -26.33 -60.81
C TRP A 13 16.80 -26.04 -61.24
N GLY A 14 16.48 -24.78 -61.53
CA GLY A 14 15.13 -24.31 -61.89
C GLY A 14 14.37 -23.70 -60.71
N GLU A 15 13.11 -23.35 -60.93
CA GLU A 15 12.27 -22.76 -59.88
C GLU A 15 11.86 -23.80 -58.82
N GLY A 16 12.05 -23.45 -57.55
CA GLY A 16 11.76 -24.34 -56.43
C GLY A 16 11.72 -23.63 -55.09
N ARG A 17 11.68 -24.41 -54.01
CA ARG A 17 11.77 -23.94 -52.62
C ARG A 17 12.71 -24.85 -51.83
N PRO A 18 13.33 -24.36 -50.76
CA PRO A 18 14.16 -25.20 -49.91
C PRO A 18 13.37 -26.37 -49.33
N GLY A 19 14.08 -27.48 -49.08
CA GLY A 19 13.56 -28.60 -48.31
C GLY A 19 13.73 -28.35 -46.83
N TRP A 20 12.86 -28.91 -46.00
CA TRP A 20 12.82 -28.65 -44.57
C TRP A 20 14.19 -28.75 -43.86
N HIS A 21 15.03 -29.73 -44.22
CA HIS A 21 16.33 -29.95 -43.58
C HIS A 21 17.39 -28.91 -43.95
N ILE A 22 17.44 -28.44 -45.20
CA ILE A 22 18.53 -27.55 -45.67
C ILE A 22 18.43 -26.14 -45.07
N GLU A 23 17.22 -25.75 -44.65
CA GLU A 23 16.96 -24.44 -44.07
C GLU A 23 17.75 -24.24 -42.77
N CYS A 24 17.69 -25.20 -41.85
CA CYS A 24 18.40 -25.13 -40.57
C CYS A 24 19.93 -25.18 -40.76
N SER A 25 20.43 -26.11 -41.58
CA SER A 25 21.86 -26.23 -41.89
C SER A 25 22.45 -24.92 -42.41
N VAL A 26 21.79 -24.29 -43.38
CA VAL A 26 22.28 -23.04 -44.00
C VAL A 26 22.17 -21.87 -43.02
N MET A 27 21.03 -21.67 -42.37
CA MET A 27 20.83 -20.51 -41.49
C MET A 27 21.70 -20.58 -40.23
N ALA A 28 21.81 -21.76 -39.60
CA ALA A 28 22.63 -21.91 -38.40
C ALA A 28 24.11 -21.70 -38.74
N SER A 29 24.57 -22.27 -39.86
CA SER A 29 25.96 -22.15 -40.31
C SER A 29 26.34 -20.74 -40.77
N GLU A 30 25.41 -19.99 -41.37
CA GLU A 30 25.64 -18.59 -41.76
C GLU A 30 25.93 -17.72 -40.52
N ILE A 31 25.25 -17.99 -39.40
CA ILE A 31 25.37 -17.19 -38.18
C ILE A 31 26.50 -17.68 -37.26
N LEU A 32 26.63 -19.00 -37.10
CA LEU A 32 27.50 -19.62 -36.11
C LEU A 32 28.77 -20.21 -36.71
N GLY A 33 28.81 -20.38 -38.03
CA GLY A 33 29.95 -20.93 -38.76
C GLY A 33 30.00 -22.45 -38.82
N ALA A 34 31.22 -22.96 -39.02
CA ALA A 34 31.49 -24.37 -39.27
C ALA A 34 31.37 -25.29 -38.03
N GLN A 35 31.24 -24.70 -36.84
CA GLN A 35 31.13 -25.43 -35.59
C GLN A 35 30.17 -24.71 -34.65
N ILE A 36 29.26 -25.47 -34.04
CA ILE A 36 28.23 -25.01 -33.11
C ILE A 36 28.42 -25.75 -31.79
N ASP A 37 28.36 -25.03 -30.68
CA ASP A 37 28.48 -25.65 -29.35
C ASP A 37 27.23 -26.47 -28.99
N VAL A 38 26.06 -25.85 -29.08
CA VAL A 38 24.80 -26.48 -28.67
C VAL A 38 23.73 -26.29 -29.75
N HIS A 39 23.15 -27.41 -30.18
CA HIS A 39 22.00 -27.41 -31.08
C HIS A 39 20.82 -28.14 -30.41
N VAL A 40 19.65 -27.50 -30.38
CA VAL A 40 18.51 -27.95 -29.57
C VAL A 40 17.29 -28.25 -30.42
N GLY A 41 16.46 -29.20 -29.99
CA GLY A 41 15.20 -29.51 -30.66
C GLY A 41 14.27 -30.39 -29.82
N GLY A 42 13.09 -30.69 -30.32
CA GLY A 42 12.28 -31.80 -29.79
C GLY A 42 12.90 -33.14 -30.16
N ILE A 43 12.67 -34.19 -29.37
CA ILE A 43 13.19 -35.54 -29.66
C ILE A 43 12.73 -36.12 -31.01
N ASP A 44 11.62 -35.63 -31.55
CA ASP A 44 11.17 -35.94 -32.92
C ASP A 44 12.07 -35.36 -34.02
N LEU A 45 12.88 -34.35 -33.71
CA LEU A 45 13.84 -33.77 -34.65
C LEU A 45 15.16 -34.53 -34.68
N ALA A 46 15.46 -35.38 -33.70
CA ALA A 46 16.68 -36.18 -33.70
C ALA A 46 16.83 -36.95 -35.01
N PHE A 47 15.78 -37.67 -35.41
CA PHE A 47 15.72 -38.35 -36.70
C PHE A 47 14.40 -38.07 -37.43
N PRO A 48 14.44 -37.74 -38.74
CA PRO A 48 15.61 -37.61 -39.60
C PRO A 48 16.19 -36.19 -39.66
N HIS A 49 15.65 -35.23 -38.91
CA HIS A 49 15.93 -33.81 -39.15
C HIS A 49 17.37 -33.43 -38.83
N HIS A 50 17.83 -33.60 -37.58
CA HIS A 50 19.19 -33.25 -37.18
C HIS A 50 20.25 -34.15 -37.81
N ASP A 51 19.95 -35.44 -38.03
CA ASP A 51 20.84 -36.34 -38.78
C ASP A 51 21.12 -35.81 -40.20
N ASN A 52 20.10 -35.28 -40.88
CA ASN A 52 20.27 -34.68 -42.19
C ASN A 52 21.00 -33.33 -42.11
N GLU A 53 20.80 -32.54 -41.05
CA GLU A 53 21.55 -31.29 -40.85
C GLU A 53 23.04 -31.52 -40.64
N LEU A 54 23.40 -32.51 -39.83
CA LEU A 54 24.78 -32.99 -39.68
C LEU A 54 25.36 -33.39 -41.03
N CYS A 55 24.69 -34.29 -41.75
CA CYS A 55 25.15 -34.77 -43.05
C CYS A 55 25.40 -33.62 -44.05
N GLN A 56 24.50 -32.63 -44.10
CA GLN A 56 24.63 -31.47 -44.98
C GLN A 56 25.77 -30.54 -44.57
N SER A 57 25.87 -30.21 -43.29
CA SER A 57 26.80 -29.21 -42.78
C SER A 57 28.23 -29.75 -42.71
N GLU A 58 28.41 -30.98 -42.24
CA GLU A 58 29.73 -31.63 -42.20
C GLU A 58 30.30 -31.85 -43.60
N ALA A 59 29.45 -32.23 -44.56
CA ALA A 59 29.86 -32.33 -45.96
C ALA A 59 30.21 -30.96 -46.58
N HIS A 60 29.50 -29.89 -46.19
CA HIS A 60 29.78 -28.54 -46.68
C HIS A 60 31.10 -27.98 -46.15
N PHE A 61 31.38 -28.18 -44.87
CA PHE A 61 32.58 -27.66 -44.21
C PHE A 61 33.78 -28.59 -44.25
N GLU A 62 33.63 -29.78 -44.83
CA GLU A 62 34.66 -30.84 -44.84
C GLU A 62 35.18 -31.14 -43.42
N ASN A 63 34.27 -31.23 -42.44
CA ASN A 63 34.61 -31.52 -41.05
C ASN A 63 33.83 -32.74 -40.51
N HIS A 64 34.17 -33.17 -39.30
CA HIS A 64 33.57 -34.36 -38.66
C HIS A 64 32.79 -34.02 -37.39
N GLN A 65 32.60 -32.73 -37.11
CA GLN A 65 31.95 -32.27 -35.89
C GLN A 65 31.38 -30.87 -36.09
N TRP A 66 30.25 -30.79 -36.77
CA TRP A 66 29.53 -29.52 -36.92
C TRP A 66 28.89 -29.07 -35.58
N VAL A 67 28.48 -30.00 -34.72
CA VAL A 67 27.84 -29.71 -33.43
C VAL A 67 28.53 -30.47 -32.30
N ASN A 68 28.86 -29.79 -31.20
CA ASN A 68 29.47 -30.43 -30.02
C ASN A 68 28.42 -31.14 -29.15
N TYR A 69 27.27 -30.51 -28.90
CA TYR A 69 26.20 -31.05 -28.06
C TYR A 69 24.82 -30.91 -28.70
N PHE A 70 24.14 -32.03 -28.93
CA PHE A 70 22.72 -32.05 -29.24
C PHE A 70 21.88 -32.20 -27.97
N MET A 71 20.86 -31.37 -27.83
CA MET A 71 19.91 -31.45 -26.71
C MET A 71 18.49 -31.60 -27.24
N HIS A 72 17.87 -32.74 -26.93
CA HIS A 72 16.52 -33.06 -27.37
C HIS A 72 15.51 -33.09 -26.21
N ALA A 73 14.56 -32.17 -26.23
CA ALA A 73 13.48 -32.11 -25.26
C ALA A 73 12.50 -33.27 -25.44
N GLY A 74 11.99 -33.80 -24.32
CA GLY A 74 11.01 -34.88 -24.33
C GLY A 74 9.66 -34.45 -24.89
N HIS A 75 8.83 -35.43 -25.25
CA HIS A 75 7.48 -35.16 -25.75
C HIS A 75 6.54 -34.66 -24.66
N LEU A 76 5.61 -33.79 -25.06
CA LEU A 76 4.44 -33.44 -24.26
C LEU A 76 3.30 -34.44 -24.57
N ASN A 77 2.79 -35.08 -23.52
CA ASN A 77 1.66 -36.00 -23.57
C ASN A 77 0.43 -35.35 -22.93
N ILE A 78 -0.74 -35.48 -23.56
CA ILE A 78 -2.04 -35.11 -22.99
C ILE A 78 -2.82 -36.40 -22.73
N GLU A 79 -3.31 -36.57 -21.49
CA GLU A 79 -4.14 -37.73 -21.10
C GLU A 79 -3.47 -39.08 -21.44
N GLY A 80 -2.14 -39.16 -21.29
CA GLY A 80 -1.35 -40.36 -21.57
C GLY A 80 -1.04 -40.61 -23.05
N LEU A 81 -1.50 -39.76 -23.98
CA LEU A 81 -1.20 -39.85 -25.41
C LEU A 81 -0.28 -38.71 -25.86
N LYS A 82 0.62 -38.99 -26.81
CA LYS A 82 1.46 -37.96 -27.44
C LYS A 82 0.58 -36.88 -28.05
N MET A 83 0.85 -35.61 -27.71
CA MET A 83 0.18 -34.47 -28.34
C MET A 83 0.53 -34.43 -29.83
N SER A 84 -0.47 -34.48 -30.71
CA SER A 84 -0.26 -34.30 -32.14
C SER A 84 -1.48 -33.72 -32.85
N LYS A 85 -1.24 -32.94 -33.91
CA LYS A 85 -2.32 -32.42 -34.76
C LYS A 85 -3.13 -33.53 -35.42
N SER A 86 -2.49 -34.65 -35.77
CA SER A 86 -3.13 -35.81 -36.40
C SER A 86 -4.10 -36.53 -35.46
N LEU A 87 -3.75 -36.69 -34.18
CA LEU A 87 -4.63 -37.26 -33.16
C LEU A 87 -5.68 -36.27 -32.64
N LYS A 88 -5.64 -34.99 -33.09
CA LYS A 88 -6.52 -33.90 -32.65
C LYS A 88 -6.56 -33.71 -31.12
N ASN A 89 -5.53 -34.19 -30.40
CA ASN A 89 -5.41 -34.18 -28.94
C ASN A 89 -4.41 -33.11 -28.47
N PHE A 90 -4.51 -31.90 -29.01
CA PHE A 90 -3.64 -30.78 -28.65
C PHE A 90 -4.41 -29.68 -27.95
N ILE A 91 -3.73 -28.98 -27.05
CA ILE A 91 -4.20 -27.74 -26.46
C ILE A 91 -3.30 -26.62 -26.97
N THR A 92 -3.88 -25.53 -27.42
CA THR A 92 -3.10 -24.33 -27.75
C THR A 92 -2.67 -23.63 -26.46
N ILE A 93 -1.60 -22.85 -26.53
CA ILE A 93 -1.18 -22.01 -25.40
C ILE A 93 -2.29 -21.07 -24.96
N LYS A 94 -3.08 -20.52 -25.91
CA LYS A 94 -4.21 -19.64 -25.61
C LYS A 94 -5.31 -20.36 -24.81
N GLU A 95 -5.64 -21.59 -25.17
CA GLU A 95 -6.62 -22.39 -24.42
C GLU A 95 -6.10 -22.80 -23.05
N ALA A 96 -4.82 -23.16 -22.94
CA ALA A 96 -4.19 -23.47 -21.66
C ALA A 96 -4.20 -22.25 -20.71
N LEU A 97 -3.88 -21.07 -21.23
CA LEU A 97 -3.87 -19.81 -20.47
C LEU A 97 -5.26 -19.33 -20.04
N ASN A 98 -6.33 -19.81 -20.67
CA ASN A 98 -7.69 -19.58 -20.19
C ASN A 98 -8.03 -20.40 -18.94
N LYS A 99 -7.30 -21.48 -18.68
CA LYS A 99 -7.52 -22.40 -17.54
C LYS A 99 -6.49 -22.21 -16.42
N TYR A 100 -5.26 -21.91 -16.78
CA TYR A 100 -4.12 -21.86 -15.87
C TYR A 100 -3.28 -20.60 -16.11
N SER A 101 -2.65 -20.08 -15.07
CA SER A 101 -1.71 -18.97 -15.24
C SER A 101 -0.44 -19.42 -15.97
N SER A 102 0.22 -18.49 -16.65
CA SER A 102 1.52 -18.76 -17.28
C SER A 102 2.56 -19.28 -16.28
N ARG A 103 2.50 -18.80 -15.03
CA ARG A 103 3.36 -19.25 -13.94
C ARG A 103 3.06 -20.70 -13.56
N GLN A 104 1.79 -21.09 -13.44
CA GLN A 104 1.40 -22.47 -13.13
C GLN A 104 1.85 -23.45 -14.21
N ILE A 105 1.72 -23.08 -15.49
CA ILE A 105 2.18 -23.90 -16.62
C ILE A 105 3.72 -24.02 -16.58
N ARG A 106 4.45 -22.93 -16.30
CA ARG A 106 5.91 -22.98 -16.14
C ARG A 106 6.34 -23.81 -14.94
N THR A 107 5.63 -23.73 -13.81
CA THR A 107 5.87 -24.61 -12.65
C THR A 107 5.79 -26.07 -13.06
N LEU A 108 4.76 -26.47 -13.82
CA LEU A 108 4.65 -27.85 -14.31
C LEU A 108 5.91 -28.28 -15.09
N PHE A 109 6.41 -27.42 -15.98
CA PHE A 109 7.62 -27.71 -16.76
C PHE A 109 8.86 -27.83 -15.89
N LEU A 110 9.01 -27.00 -14.86
CA LEU A 110 10.15 -27.06 -13.93
C LEU A 110 10.14 -28.32 -13.06
N LEU A 111 8.97 -28.92 -12.82
CA LEU A 111 8.81 -30.15 -12.03
C LEU A 111 9.14 -31.42 -12.82
N SER A 112 9.40 -31.31 -14.12
CA SER A 112 9.76 -32.44 -14.98
C SER A 112 11.17 -32.27 -15.56
N GLN A 113 11.90 -33.37 -15.70
CA GLN A 113 13.20 -33.33 -16.37
C GLN A 113 13.00 -33.00 -17.86
N TRP A 114 13.75 -32.03 -18.38
CA TRP A 114 13.56 -31.47 -19.74
C TRP A 114 13.66 -32.52 -20.87
N ASN A 115 14.45 -33.58 -20.68
CA ASN A 115 14.66 -34.64 -21.66
C ASN A 115 13.74 -35.86 -21.47
N LYS A 116 12.76 -35.78 -20.56
CA LYS A 116 11.78 -36.85 -20.32
C LYS A 116 10.40 -36.46 -20.85
N PRO A 117 9.54 -37.44 -21.17
CA PRO A 117 8.15 -37.15 -21.50
C PRO A 117 7.46 -36.42 -20.35
N LEU A 118 6.75 -35.35 -20.68
CA LEU A 118 5.98 -34.56 -19.74
C LEU A 118 4.50 -34.84 -19.90
N PHE A 119 3.78 -35.06 -18.79
CA PHE A 119 2.35 -35.30 -18.81
C PHE A 119 1.60 -34.02 -18.44
N PHE A 120 0.82 -33.50 -19.39
CA PHE A 120 -0.12 -32.41 -19.17
C PHE A 120 -1.50 -33.01 -18.90
N ASP A 121 -1.77 -33.25 -17.62
CA ASP A 121 -3.05 -33.75 -17.12
C ASP A 121 -3.48 -32.99 -15.85
N ALA A 122 -4.71 -33.24 -15.41
CA ALA A 122 -5.29 -32.55 -14.26
C ALA A 122 -4.47 -32.73 -12.98
N LYS A 123 -3.90 -33.92 -12.76
CA LYS A 123 -3.14 -34.25 -11.55
C LYS A 123 -1.82 -33.50 -11.51
N SER A 124 -1.07 -33.51 -12.61
CA SER A 124 0.22 -32.84 -12.72
C SER A 124 0.07 -31.32 -12.64
N MET A 125 -1.02 -30.78 -13.21
CA MET A 125 -1.35 -29.36 -13.06
C MET A 125 -1.78 -28.99 -11.64
N GLU A 126 -2.52 -29.84 -10.93
CA GLU A 126 -2.91 -29.60 -9.53
C GLU A 126 -1.67 -29.48 -8.63
N GLU A 127 -0.69 -30.38 -8.80
CA GLU A 127 0.60 -30.31 -8.10
C GLU A 127 1.34 -29.00 -8.39
N ALA A 128 1.43 -28.62 -9.67
CA ALA A 128 2.05 -27.36 -10.08
C ALA A 128 1.35 -26.13 -9.48
N ILE A 129 0.02 -26.14 -9.37
CA ILE A 129 -0.77 -25.06 -8.77
C ILE A 129 -0.50 -24.96 -7.27
N VAL A 130 -0.45 -26.09 -6.55
CA VAL A 130 -0.17 -26.11 -5.11
C VAL A 130 1.22 -25.51 -4.83
N ILE A 131 2.21 -25.89 -5.62
CA ILE A 131 3.59 -25.41 -5.49
C ILE A 131 3.69 -23.92 -5.80
N GLU A 132 3.08 -23.47 -6.91
CA GLU A 132 3.07 -22.05 -7.28
C GLU A 132 2.37 -21.21 -6.20
N LYS A 133 1.24 -21.69 -5.66
CA LYS A 133 0.51 -21.01 -4.58
C LYS A 133 1.32 -20.92 -3.29
N SER A 134 2.05 -21.99 -2.94
CA SER A 134 2.94 -22.00 -1.78
C SER A 134 4.03 -20.92 -1.90
N LEU A 135 4.69 -20.85 -3.06
CA LEU A 135 5.69 -19.83 -3.35
C LEU A 135 5.10 -18.41 -3.37
N SER A 136 3.89 -18.25 -3.92
CA SER A 136 3.13 -16.99 -3.88
C SER A 136 2.82 -16.51 -2.48
N ASN A 137 2.35 -17.40 -1.61
CA ASN A 137 2.08 -17.06 -0.21
C ASN A 137 3.38 -16.72 0.54
N PHE A 138 4.46 -17.48 0.29
CA PHE A 138 5.77 -17.21 0.87
C PHE A 138 6.25 -15.80 0.54
N PHE A 139 6.23 -15.41 -0.74
CA PHE A 139 6.66 -14.09 -1.16
C PHE A 139 5.74 -12.97 -0.64
N ALA A 140 4.42 -13.18 -0.65
CA ALA A 140 3.47 -12.19 -0.13
C ALA A 140 3.72 -11.92 1.37
N ASN A 141 3.82 -12.99 2.18
CA ASN A 141 4.02 -12.89 3.62
C ASN A 141 5.37 -12.25 3.98
N THR A 142 6.45 -12.73 3.36
CA THR A 142 7.79 -12.23 3.65
C THR A 142 7.99 -10.79 3.18
N THR A 143 7.47 -10.44 2.01
CA THR A 143 7.55 -9.04 1.51
C THR A 143 6.75 -8.09 2.41
N ALA A 144 5.58 -8.51 2.90
CA ALA A 144 4.79 -7.74 3.86
C ALA A 144 5.56 -7.51 5.17
N LEU A 145 6.17 -8.55 5.74
CA LEU A 145 6.97 -8.46 6.96
C LEU A 145 8.21 -7.56 6.79
N LEU A 146 8.93 -7.72 5.68
CA LEU A 146 10.10 -6.88 5.37
C LEU A 146 9.71 -5.42 5.18
N ARG A 147 8.55 -5.15 4.57
CA ARG A 147 8.02 -3.79 4.42
C ARG A 147 7.66 -3.17 5.77
N GLU A 148 6.98 -3.92 6.63
CA GLU A 148 6.65 -3.48 8.00
C GLU A 148 7.91 -3.11 8.78
N PHE A 149 8.95 -3.93 8.71
CA PHE A 149 10.22 -3.68 9.39
C PHE A 149 10.96 -2.46 8.90
N ARG A 150 11.04 -2.23 7.58
CA ARG A 150 11.68 -1.03 7.02
C ARG A 150 11.05 0.27 7.53
N LEU A 151 9.76 0.25 7.85
CA LEU A 151 9.07 1.42 8.39
C LEU A 151 9.29 1.61 9.89
N ARG A 152 9.54 0.53 10.63
CA ARG A 152 9.85 0.56 12.06
C ARG A 152 11.30 0.92 12.36
N GLN A 153 12.22 0.82 11.39
CA GLN A 153 13.64 1.17 11.55
C GLN A 153 13.94 2.63 11.95
N SER A 154 12.93 3.50 12.11
CA SER A 154 13.12 4.79 12.79
C SER A 154 13.37 4.65 14.30
N GLU A 155 13.10 3.49 14.90
CA GLU A 155 13.43 3.22 16.30
C GLU A 155 14.47 2.10 16.37
N SER A 156 15.62 2.43 16.96
CA SER A 156 16.78 1.55 17.00
C SER A 156 16.43 0.24 17.72
N ASP A 157 16.52 -0.88 17.02
CA ASP A 157 16.63 -2.17 17.68
C ASP A 157 17.93 -2.84 17.23
N ALA A 158 18.91 -2.73 18.12
CA ALA A 158 20.25 -3.26 17.95
C ALA A 158 20.21 -4.78 17.90
N CYS A 159 20.83 -5.33 16.85
CA CYS A 159 21.44 -6.66 16.76
C CYS A 159 20.96 -7.67 17.84
N ARG A 160 19.85 -8.36 17.59
CA ARG A 160 19.50 -9.56 18.35
C ARG A 160 20.60 -10.60 18.11
N HIS A 161 21.19 -11.13 19.19
CA HIS A 161 22.23 -12.17 19.10
C HIS A 161 21.74 -13.35 18.24
N THR A 162 22.62 -13.91 17.40
CA THR A 162 22.33 -15.12 16.61
C THR A 162 21.97 -16.27 17.56
N LEU A 163 20.70 -16.66 17.63
CA LEU A 163 20.28 -17.82 18.43
C LEU A 163 20.38 -19.09 17.57
N ALA A 164 20.21 -20.25 18.21
CA ALA A 164 20.28 -21.54 17.52
C ALA A 164 19.36 -21.63 16.27
N PRO A 165 18.10 -21.13 16.29
CA PRO A 165 17.23 -21.25 15.13
C PRO A 165 17.65 -20.38 13.93
N GLU A 166 18.34 -19.26 14.16
CA GLU A 166 18.91 -18.42 13.11
C GLU A 166 20.06 -19.16 12.41
N LEU A 167 20.91 -19.85 13.18
CA LEU A 167 21.96 -20.71 12.64
C LEU A 167 21.38 -21.87 11.83
N ASP A 168 20.32 -22.52 12.33
CA ASP A 168 19.65 -23.61 11.63
C ASP A 168 19.08 -23.15 10.27
N LEU A 169 18.50 -21.95 10.21
CA LEU A 169 17.98 -21.38 8.96
C LEU A 169 19.10 -20.99 7.99
N LEU A 170 20.21 -20.46 8.49
CA LEU A 170 21.38 -20.14 7.67
C LEU A 170 22.04 -21.39 7.09
N GLU A 171 22.17 -22.47 7.87
CA GLU A 171 22.69 -23.75 7.36
C GLU A 171 21.73 -24.35 6.33
N ALA A 172 20.42 -24.30 6.58
CA ALA A 172 19.43 -24.72 5.59
C ALA A 172 19.52 -23.92 4.28
N LEU A 173 19.76 -22.61 4.35
CA LEU A 173 19.96 -21.77 3.16
C LEU A 173 21.24 -22.16 2.41
N LYS A 174 22.32 -22.45 3.12
CA LYS A 174 23.58 -22.91 2.53
C LYS A 174 23.42 -24.26 1.84
N ASP A 175 22.72 -25.20 2.48
CA ASP A 175 22.40 -26.51 1.90
C ASP A 175 21.54 -26.35 0.65
N ALA A 176 20.49 -25.52 0.70
CA ALA A 176 19.65 -25.23 -0.46
C ALA A 176 20.46 -24.62 -1.61
N LYS A 177 21.39 -23.70 -1.33
CA LYS A 177 22.31 -23.14 -2.33
C LYS A 177 23.17 -24.22 -3.00
N SER A 178 23.75 -25.10 -2.19
CA SER A 178 24.58 -26.21 -2.69
C SER A 178 23.75 -27.19 -3.52
N GLN A 179 22.58 -27.59 -3.04
CA GLN A 179 21.71 -28.55 -3.74
C GLN A 179 21.19 -27.99 -5.07
N VAL A 180 20.72 -26.74 -5.09
CA VAL A 180 20.29 -26.09 -6.34
C VAL A 180 21.45 -26.00 -7.33
N HIS A 181 22.64 -25.60 -6.88
CA HIS A 181 23.80 -25.50 -7.76
C HIS A 181 24.18 -26.85 -8.37
N SER A 182 24.31 -27.90 -7.54
CA SER A 182 24.64 -29.24 -8.02
C SER A 182 23.57 -29.81 -8.96
N ALA A 183 22.29 -29.60 -8.67
CA ALA A 183 21.20 -30.06 -9.53
C ALA A 183 21.22 -29.37 -10.90
N LEU A 184 21.49 -28.06 -10.96
CA LEU A 184 21.56 -27.35 -12.23
C LEU A 184 22.80 -27.72 -13.07
N LEU A 185 23.90 -28.12 -12.43
CA LEU A 185 25.07 -28.68 -13.13
C LEU A 185 24.82 -30.09 -13.67
N ASP A 186 23.90 -30.84 -13.07
CA ASP A 186 23.50 -32.17 -13.53
C ASP A 186 22.38 -32.07 -14.56
N SER A 187 22.74 -31.73 -15.80
CA SER A 187 21.81 -31.70 -16.93
C SER A 187 20.55 -30.87 -16.66
N PHE A 188 20.71 -29.71 -16.01
CA PHE A 188 19.59 -28.82 -15.68
C PHE A 188 18.45 -29.52 -14.92
N ASP A 189 18.76 -30.29 -13.86
CA ASP A 189 17.77 -30.95 -13.00
C ASP A 189 16.95 -29.92 -12.20
N THR A 190 16.01 -29.28 -12.90
CA THR A 190 15.06 -28.34 -12.31
C THR A 190 14.12 -29.01 -11.29
N PRO A 191 13.68 -30.28 -11.43
CA PRO A 191 12.89 -30.94 -10.39
C PRO A 191 13.59 -30.97 -9.03
N THR A 192 14.87 -31.36 -8.98
CA THR A 192 15.65 -31.38 -7.73
C THR A 192 15.90 -29.97 -7.21
N ALA A 193 16.21 -29.01 -8.10
CA ALA A 193 16.34 -27.61 -7.71
C ALA A 193 15.03 -27.06 -7.08
N MET A 194 13.88 -27.36 -7.68
CA MET A 194 12.56 -26.94 -7.17
C MET A 194 12.26 -27.56 -5.80
N ARG A 195 12.63 -28.82 -5.56
CA ARG A 195 12.50 -29.46 -4.24
C ARG A 195 13.35 -28.77 -3.17
N ALA A 196 14.60 -28.43 -3.49
CA ALA A 196 15.47 -27.69 -2.56
C ALA A 196 14.90 -26.29 -2.24
N ILE A 197 14.29 -25.63 -3.22
CA ILE A 197 13.60 -24.34 -3.01
C ILE A 197 12.36 -24.50 -2.12
N GLN A 198 11.54 -25.53 -2.32
CA GLN A 198 10.37 -25.79 -1.46
C GLN A 198 10.78 -26.07 -0.01
N GLU A 199 11.87 -26.80 0.20
CA GLU A 199 12.39 -27.12 1.54
C GLU A 199 12.81 -25.84 2.29
N ILE A 200 13.60 -24.96 1.67
CA ILE A 200 14.00 -23.70 2.33
C ILE A 200 12.80 -22.77 2.58
N VAL A 201 11.83 -22.75 1.67
CA VAL A 201 10.57 -22.01 1.86
C VAL A 201 9.78 -22.56 3.06
N SER A 202 9.67 -23.88 3.17
CA SER A 202 9.02 -24.56 4.30
C SER A 202 9.72 -24.22 5.63
N ARG A 203 11.05 -24.34 5.68
CA ARG A 203 11.84 -24.00 6.88
C ARG A 203 11.70 -22.53 7.27
N THR A 204 11.66 -21.63 6.30
CA THR A 204 11.45 -20.20 6.56
C THR A 204 10.04 -19.95 7.11
N ASN A 205 9.01 -20.60 6.56
CA ASN A 205 7.65 -20.48 7.09
C ASN A 205 7.55 -20.97 8.54
N THR A 206 8.20 -22.08 8.88
CA THR A 206 8.28 -22.58 10.26
C THR A 206 9.02 -21.59 11.16
N TYR A 207 10.13 -21.01 10.69
CA TYR A 207 10.87 -19.98 11.42
C TYR A 207 10.00 -18.75 11.73
N LEU A 208 9.18 -18.31 10.77
CA LEU A 208 8.27 -17.17 10.92
C LEU A 208 7.15 -17.40 11.95
N GLN A 209 6.81 -18.65 12.28
CA GLN A 209 5.77 -18.96 13.28
C GLN A 209 6.21 -18.67 14.72
N ARG A 210 7.49 -18.38 14.99
CA ARG A 210 8.03 -18.13 16.34
C ARG A 210 7.58 -16.79 16.96
N GLY A 211 6.90 -15.94 16.20
CA GLY A 211 6.42 -14.63 16.62
C GLY A 211 7.35 -13.49 16.23
N ARG A 212 6.79 -12.28 16.05
CA ARG A 212 7.46 -11.11 15.44
C ARG A 212 8.72 -10.65 16.20
N ASP A 213 8.76 -10.85 17.52
CA ASP A 213 9.89 -10.43 18.36
C ASP A 213 11.05 -11.43 18.39
N ASN A 214 10.82 -12.66 17.90
CA ASN A 214 11.79 -13.75 17.96
C ASN A 214 12.36 -14.12 16.59
N ILE A 215 12.18 -13.24 15.59
CA ILE A 215 12.67 -13.45 14.22
C ILE A 215 13.68 -12.38 13.83
N ASP A 216 14.74 -12.81 13.16
CA ASP A 216 15.70 -11.97 12.48
C ASP A 216 15.28 -11.81 11.02
N LEU A 217 14.82 -10.61 10.69
CA LEU A 217 14.34 -10.28 9.36
C LEU A 217 15.45 -10.12 8.33
N GLN A 218 16.71 -9.92 8.73
CA GLN A 218 17.84 -9.88 7.80
C GLN A 218 18.11 -11.27 7.20
N ILE A 219 18.00 -12.32 8.02
CA ILE A 219 18.14 -13.70 7.55
C ILE A 219 16.97 -14.05 6.62
N VAL A 220 15.74 -13.70 7.01
CA VAL A 220 14.55 -13.88 6.15
C VAL A 220 14.73 -13.15 4.82
N GLN A 221 15.22 -11.91 4.84
CA GLN A 221 15.51 -11.15 3.62
C GLN A 221 16.50 -11.89 2.72
N THR A 222 17.58 -12.42 3.29
CA THR A 222 18.62 -13.15 2.54
C THR A 222 18.03 -14.41 1.86
N VAL A 223 17.13 -15.12 2.54
CA VAL A 223 16.44 -16.27 1.95
C VAL A 223 15.53 -15.83 0.80
N VAL A 224 14.72 -14.79 1.01
CA VAL A 224 13.79 -14.27 0.00
C VAL A 224 14.54 -13.81 -1.26
N GLU A 225 15.63 -13.08 -1.10
CA GLU A 225 16.48 -12.63 -2.21
C GLU A 225 17.03 -13.81 -3.01
N TYR A 226 17.48 -14.86 -2.32
CA TYR A 226 17.97 -16.07 -2.98
C TYR A 226 16.86 -16.79 -3.75
N VAL A 227 15.71 -17.04 -3.11
CA VAL A 227 14.57 -17.71 -3.77
C VAL A 227 14.06 -16.88 -4.95
N SER A 228 13.93 -15.56 -4.80
CA SER A 228 13.56 -14.64 -5.89
C SER A 228 14.55 -14.70 -7.06
N ARG A 229 15.85 -14.79 -6.79
CA ARG A 229 16.88 -14.91 -7.84
C ARG A 229 16.75 -16.22 -8.62
N ILE A 230 16.54 -17.34 -7.95
CA ILE A 230 16.37 -18.65 -8.62
C ILE A 230 15.06 -18.66 -9.43
N MET A 231 13.97 -18.14 -8.86
CA MET A 231 12.70 -18.02 -9.58
C MET A 231 12.80 -17.10 -10.81
N ARG A 232 13.60 -16.04 -10.74
CA ARG A 232 13.90 -15.18 -11.92
C ARG A 232 14.67 -15.94 -12.99
N MET A 233 15.69 -16.70 -12.60
CA MET A 233 16.44 -17.56 -13.52
C MET A 233 15.53 -18.57 -14.24
N PHE A 234 14.52 -19.10 -13.54
CA PHE A 234 13.52 -20.00 -14.12
C PHE A 234 12.41 -19.28 -14.91
N GLY A 235 12.48 -17.95 -15.10
CA GLY A 235 11.49 -17.19 -15.87
C GLY A 235 10.11 -17.11 -15.21
N MET A 236 10.06 -17.21 -13.87
CA MET A 236 8.83 -17.19 -13.08
C MET A 236 8.44 -15.80 -12.55
N SER A 237 9.40 -14.87 -12.51
CA SER A 237 9.23 -13.48 -12.08
C SER A 237 9.69 -12.49 -13.16
N ASN A 238 9.15 -11.26 -13.10
CA ASN A 238 9.54 -10.19 -14.02
C ASN A 238 10.88 -9.54 -13.58
N GLU A 239 11.62 -9.00 -14.54
CA GLU A 239 12.97 -8.44 -14.30
C GLU A 239 12.97 -7.19 -13.39
N SER A 240 11.84 -6.51 -13.22
CA SER A 240 11.77 -5.20 -12.56
C SER A 240 11.76 -5.23 -11.03
N SER A 241 11.56 -6.37 -10.37
CA SER A 241 11.47 -6.43 -8.91
C SER A 241 12.65 -7.14 -8.26
N ALA A 242 13.26 -6.50 -7.27
CA ALA A 242 14.32 -7.09 -6.46
C ALA A 242 13.83 -8.27 -5.59
N LEU A 243 12.56 -8.25 -5.12
CA LEU A 243 11.98 -9.22 -4.17
C LEU A 243 10.62 -9.73 -4.64
N GLY A 244 10.33 -11.00 -4.36
CA GLY A 244 9.07 -11.65 -4.70
C GLY A 244 8.95 -12.06 -6.17
N TRP A 245 7.70 -12.16 -6.65
CA TRP A 245 7.38 -12.39 -8.07
C TRP A 245 7.51 -11.16 -8.96
N GLY A 246 7.73 -10.00 -8.35
CA GLY A 246 7.41 -8.72 -8.93
C GLY A 246 5.94 -8.43 -8.90
N SER A 247 5.62 -7.13 -8.80
CA SER A 247 4.27 -6.60 -8.76
C SER A 247 3.48 -7.25 -9.88
N SER A 248 2.63 -8.21 -9.51
CA SER A 248 1.82 -8.99 -10.44
C SER A 248 0.65 -8.13 -10.87
N ALA A 249 0.92 -7.08 -11.66
CA ALA A 249 -0.07 -6.36 -12.44
C ALA A 249 0.58 -5.59 -13.61
N ALA A 250 1.66 -6.13 -14.18
CA ALA A 250 2.01 -5.82 -15.57
C ALA A 250 1.09 -6.60 -16.53
N SER A 251 -0.22 -6.34 -16.43
CA SER A 251 -1.04 -6.31 -17.64
C SER A 251 -0.47 -5.23 -18.54
N SER A 252 -0.58 -5.41 -19.85
CA SER A 252 0.03 -4.63 -20.93
C SER A 252 -0.33 -3.13 -21.01
N ASP A 253 -0.74 -2.49 -19.92
CA ASP A 253 -0.90 -1.04 -19.76
C ASP A 253 -0.13 -0.59 -18.51
N GLY A 254 1.09 -0.11 -18.73
CA GLY A 254 2.15 0.05 -17.73
C GLY A 254 2.01 1.17 -16.70
N GLN A 255 0.84 1.40 -16.09
CA GLN A 255 0.68 2.44 -15.04
C GLN A 255 -0.15 2.06 -13.79
N GLY A 256 -0.96 0.99 -13.78
CA GLY A 256 -1.96 0.80 -12.71
C GLY A 256 -1.56 -0.02 -11.47
N ALA A 257 -0.51 -0.84 -11.55
CA ALA A 257 -0.22 -1.87 -10.54
C ALA A 257 0.47 -1.36 -9.27
N ALA A 258 1.59 -0.68 -9.47
CA ALA A 258 2.35 -0.05 -8.39
C ALA A 258 1.51 1.04 -7.73
N ASP A 259 0.68 1.72 -8.53
CA ASP A 259 -0.25 2.76 -8.11
C ASP A 259 -1.36 2.22 -7.19
N ARG A 260 -1.98 1.08 -7.55
CA ARG A 260 -3.03 0.48 -6.71
C ARG A 260 -2.52 0.02 -5.35
N GLU A 261 -1.31 -0.53 -5.26
CA GLU A 261 -0.73 -0.93 -3.97
C GLU A 261 -0.30 0.29 -3.14
N SER A 262 0.27 1.33 -3.75
CA SER A 262 0.60 2.57 -3.05
C SER A 262 -0.64 3.32 -2.56
N ILE A 263 -1.74 3.26 -3.31
CA ILE A 263 -3.02 3.88 -2.94
C ILE A 263 -3.72 3.08 -1.83
N LEU A 264 -3.78 1.75 -1.94
CA LEU A 264 -4.57 0.93 -1.02
C LEU A 264 -3.87 0.60 0.30
N LEU A 265 -2.54 0.51 0.33
CA LEU A 265 -1.86 0.08 1.55
C LEU A 265 -2.04 1.06 2.73
N PRO A 266 -1.97 2.39 2.56
CA PRO A 266 -2.24 3.33 3.64
C PRO A 266 -3.64 3.11 4.25
N VAL A 267 -4.66 2.96 3.40
CA VAL A 267 -6.04 2.72 3.84
C VAL A 267 -6.18 1.38 4.57
N ALA A 268 -5.55 0.32 4.04
CA ALA A 268 -5.57 -0.99 4.67
C ALA A 268 -4.90 -1.00 6.05
N ARG A 269 -3.91 -0.13 6.29
CA ARG A 269 -3.25 0.01 7.60
C ARG A 269 -4.16 0.66 8.62
N VAL A 270 -4.80 1.78 8.28
CA VAL A 270 -5.78 2.45 9.15
C VAL A 270 -6.86 1.46 9.59
N LEU A 271 -7.37 0.65 8.65
CA LEU A 271 -8.37 -0.37 8.96
C LEU A 271 -7.82 -1.55 9.78
N SER A 272 -6.55 -1.93 9.60
CA SER A 272 -5.90 -2.97 10.40
C SER A 272 -5.70 -2.49 11.84
N ASP A 273 -5.17 -1.27 12.02
CA ASP A 273 -4.93 -0.65 13.32
C ASP A 273 -6.25 -0.48 14.08
N PHE A 274 -7.30 -0.03 13.39
CA PHE A 274 -8.66 0.01 13.95
C PHE A 274 -9.08 -1.34 14.51
N ARG A 275 -8.97 -2.39 13.70
CA ARG A 275 -9.42 -3.73 14.04
C ARG A 275 -8.62 -4.31 15.21
N ASP A 276 -7.34 -4.00 15.32
CA ASP A 276 -6.51 -4.44 16.44
C ASP A 276 -6.91 -3.74 17.75
N VAL A 277 -7.16 -2.41 17.72
CA VAL A 277 -7.68 -1.67 18.89
C VAL A 277 -9.09 -2.15 19.30
N VAL A 278 -9.97 -2.40 18.33
CA VAL A 278 -11.32 -2.97 18.60
C VAL A 278 -11.20 -4.34 19.26
N ARG A 279 -10.26 -5.18 18.80
CA ARG A 279 -10.02 -6.51 19.38
C ARG A 279 -9.54 -6.40 20.83
N GLU A 280 -8.62 -5.48 21.13
CA GLU A 280 -8.16 -5.23 22.50
C GLU A 280 -9.31 -4.75 23.41
N LEU A 281 -10.10 -3.78 22.95
CA LEU A 281 -11.26 -3.27 23.69
C LEU A 281 -12.33 -4.34 23.93
N ALA A 282 -12.53 -5.25 22.98
CA ALA A 282 -13.46 -6.37 23.13
C ALA A 282 -12.96 -7.39 24.18
N LEU A 283 -11.65 -7.67 24.20
CA LEU A 283 -11.03 -8.55 25.20
C LEU A 283 -11.03 -7.94 26.61
N SER A 284 -10.95 -6.61 26.72
CA SER A 284 -10.92 -5.89 28.00
C SER A 284 -12.31 -5.58 28.61
N GLY A 285 -13.40 -6.03 27.99
CA GLY A 285 -14.75 -5.89 28.55
C GLY A 285 -15.63 -4.78 27.94
N GLY A 286 -15.28 -4.23 26.77
CA GLY A 286 -16.19 -3.49 25.90
C GLY A 286 -16.70 -2.14 26.42
N ASP A 287 -15.86 -1.12 26.40
CA ASP A 287 -16.32 0.27 26.57
C ASP A 287 -16.92 0.80 25.26
N LYS A 288 -18.25 0.96 25.23
CA LYS A 288 -18.99 1.51 24.08
C LYS A 288 -18.54 2.93 23.74
N GLN A 289 -18.13 3.73 24.74
CA GLN A 289 -17.73 5.11 24.52
C GLN A 289 -16.33 5.19 23.89
N ALA A 290 -15.41 4.30 24.29
CA ALA A 290 -14.12 4.16 23.62
C ALA A 290 -14.27 3.70 22.16
N LEU A 291 -15.19 2.76 21.89
CA LEU A 291 -15.46 2.30 20.53
C LEU A 291 -15.99 3.43 19.64
N LEU A 292 -16.95 4.22 20.12
CA LEU A 292 -17.48 5.37 19.36
C LEU A 292 -16.40 6.41 19.07
N LYS A 293 -15.56 6.75 20.07
CA LYS A 293 -14.43 7.65 19.86
C LYS A 293 -13.44 7.13 18.81
N LEU A 294 -13.23 5.82 18.76
CA LEU A 294 -12.35 5.19 17.78
C LEU A 294 -12.96 5.25 16.36
N CYS A 295 -14.28 5.07 16.23
CA CYS A 295 -14.98 5.30 14.96
C CYS A 295 -14.86 6.77 14.51
N ASP A 296 -15.04 7.72 15.43
CA ASP A 296 -14.88 9.16 15.15
C ASP A 296 -13.44 9.47 14.71
N LYS A 297 -12.42 8.88 15.37
CA LYS A 297 -11.02 9.07 14.98
C LYS A 297 -10.76 8.68 13.52
N ILE A 298 -11.30 7.53 13.08
CA ILE A 298 -11.10 7.05 11.71
C ILE A 298 -11.88 7.87 10.70
N ARG A 299 -13.15 8.20 11.00
CA ARG A 299 -14.01 9.00 10.14
C ARG A 299 -13.45 10.41 9.95
N ASP A 300 -13.02 11.03 11.05
CA ASP A 300 -12.75 12.47 11.07
C ASP A 300 -11.25 12.79 10.94
N SER A 301 -10.34 11.83 11.18
CA SER A 301 -8.88 12.07 11.12
C SER A 301 -8.13 11.10 10.22
N ASP A 302 -8.17 9.80 10.50
CA ASP A 302 -7.25 8.85 9.84
C ASP A 302 -7.58 8.64 8.34
N LEU A 303 -8.86 8.58 7.95
CA LEU A 303 -9.26 8.44 6.53
C LEU A 303 -9.19 9.76 5.73
N PRO A 304 -9.58 10.92 6.28
CA PRO A 304 -9.41 12.21 5.60
C PRO A 304 -7.96 12.52 5.21
N GLU A 305 -6.97 12.16 6.04
CA GLU A 305 -5.54 12.28 5.71
C GLU A 305 -5.12 11.47 4.47
N LEU A 306 -5.90 10.43 4.15
CA LEU A 306 -5.68 9.56 2.99
C LEU A 306 -6.61 9.91 1.82
N GLY A 307 -7.34 11.03 1.89
CA GLY A 307 -8.23 11.48 0.82
C GLY A 307 -9.61 10.81 0.82
N VAL A 308 -10.00 10.15 1.91
CA VAL A 308 -11.28 9.43 2.02
C VAL A 308 -12.16 10.07 3.09
N ILE A 309 -13.34 10.56 2.69
CA ILE A 309 -14.33 11.18 3.58
C ILE A 309 -15.52 10.23 3.71
N ILE A 310 -16.00 10.04 4.95
CA ILE A 310 -17.18 9.24 5.26
C ILE A 310 -18.25 10.15 5.86
N ASP A 311 -19.37 10.27 5.16
CA ASP A 311 -20.56 10.99 5.63
C ASP A 311 -21.64 9.99 6.06
N ASP A 312 -22.07 10.06 7.32
CA ASP A 312 -23.13 9.21 7.84
C ASP A 312 -24.51 9.72 7.39
N HIS A 313 -25.26 8.90 6.63
CA HIS A 313 -26.66 9.18 6.34
C HIS A 313 -27.58 8.58 7.41
N GLY A 314 -28.75 9.22 7.60
CA GLY A 314 -29.75 8.82 8.60
C GLY A 314 -30.41 7.45 8.35
N ASP A 315 -30.10 6.76 7.26
CA ASP A 315 -30.52 5.39 6.94
C ASP A 315 -29.52 4.33 7.44
N GLY A 316 -28.42 4.74 8.08
CA GLY A 316 -27.37 3.85 8.59
C GLY A 316 -26.35 3.43 7.53
N ARG A 317 -26.39 3.99 6.31
CA ARG A 317 -25.37 3.78 5.28
C ARG A 317 -24.42 4.97 5.24
N ALA A 318 -23.13 4.68 5.18
CA ALA A 318 -22.08 5.68 4.98
C ALA A 318 -21.95 6.02 3.50
N LEU A 319 -21.95 7.31 3.16
CA LEU A 319 -21.55 7.82 1.87
C LEU A 319 -20.04 8.06 1.89
N VAL A 320 -19.31 7.38 1.00
CA VAL A 320 -17.86 7.53 0.88
C VAL A 320 -17.53 8.46 -0.28
N LYS A 321 -16.73 9.48 -0.02
CA LYS A 321 -16.21 10.42 -1.02
C LYS A 321 -14.68 10.33 -1.06
N ILE A 322 -14.11 10.52 -2.25
CA ILE A 322 -12.65 10.59 -2.45
C ILE A 322 -12.34 12.03 -2.88
N ALA A 323 -11.40 12.67 -2.20
CA ALA A 323 -10.97 14.04 -2.47
C ALA A 323 -9.45 14.16 -2.26
N ASP A 324 -8.85 15.26 -2.73
CA ASP A 324 -7.41 15.51 -2.58
C ASP A 324 -7.07 15.76 -1.09
N PRO A 325 -6.14 14.99 -0.48
CA PRO A 325 -5.74 15.19 0.92
C PRO A 325 -5.33 16.63 1.25
N GLU A 326 -4.69 17.34 0.31
CA GLU A 326 -4.29 18.73 0.55
C GLU A 326 -5.48 19.70 0.61
N GLU A 327 -6.53 19.43 -0.17
CA GLU A 327 -7.75 20.21 -0.17
C GLU A 327 -8.54 19.99 1.12
N ILE A 328 -8.64 18.72 1.55
CA ILE A 328 -9.26 18.31 2.81
C ILE A 328 -8.57 19.01 4.00
N GLN A 329 -7.23 18.99 4.03
CA GLN A 329 -6.46 19.60 5.12
C GLN A 329 -6.68 21.12 5.19
N ARG A 330 -6.68 21.81 4.03
CA ARG A 330 -6.94 23.26 3.97
C ARG A 330 -8.35 23.62 4.44
N ASP A 331 -9.35 22.82 4.09
CA ASP A 331 -10.72 23.05 4.52
C ASP A 331 -10.90 22.79 6.02
N ARG A 332 -10.20 21.79 6.56
CA ARG A 332 -10.20 21.49 8.00
C ARG A 332 -9.56 22.60 8.81
N GLU A 333 -8.39 23.10 8.37
CA GLU A 333 -7.71 24.25 8.98
C GLU A 333 -8.58 25.51 8.95
N ARG A 334 -9.31 25.73 7.85
CA ARG A 334 -10.26 26.85 7.73
C ARG A 334 -11.41 26.70 8.73
N GLN A 335 -12.00 25.52 8.86
CA GLN A 335 -13.08 25.27 9.82
C GLN A 335 -12.61 25.42 11.27
N GLU A 336 -11.43 24.91 11.61
CA GLU A 336 -10.84 25.06 12.95
C GLU A 336 -10.55 26.53 13.25
N ALA A 337 -10.01 27.28 12.29
CA ALA A 337 -9.80 28.72 12.43
C ALA A 337 -11.11 29.48 12.65
N GLU A 338 -12.18 29.13 11.93
CA GLU A 338 -13.51 29.73 12.12
C GLU A 338 -14.11 29.41 13.50
N ILE A 339 -13.99 28.16 13.95
CA ILE A 339 -14.46 27.72 15.27
C ILE A 339 -13.67 28.45 16.37
N ALA A 340 -12.35 28.51 16.25
CA ALA A 340 -11.47 29.23 17.18
C ALA A 340 -11.80 30.72 17.21
N GLN A 341 -12.03 31.34 16.05
CA GLN A 341 -12.41 32.75 15.95
C GLN A 341 -13.78 33.02 16.57
N ARG A 342 -14.76 32.12 16.39
CA ARG A 342 -16.08 32.21 17.05
C ARG A 342 -15.96 32.08 18.57
N LEU A 343 -15.17 31.12 19.05
CA LEU A 343 -14.92 30.94 20.49
C LEU A 343 -14.24 32.17 21.10
N LEU A 344 -13.20 32.70 20.44
CA LEU A 344 -12.50 33.91 20.85
C LEU A 344 -13.45 35.11 20.89
N THR A 345 -14.27 35.29 19.85
CA THR A 345 -15.27 36.36 19.77
C THR A 345 -16.28 36.25 20.90
N LYS A 346 -16.76 35.03 21.20
CA LYS A 346 -17.70 34.77 22.30
C LYS A 346 -17.08 35.07 23.66
N GLN A 347 -15.81 34.67 23.88
CA GLN A 347 -15.07 35.01 25.10
C GLN A 347 -14.87 36.52 25.24
N LEU A 348 -14.49 37.21 24.17
CA LEU A 348 -14.27 38.66 24.18
C LEU A 348 -15.57 39.44 24.42
N GLN A 349 -16.69 38.95 23.86
CA GLN A 349 -18.03 39.50 24.14
C GLN A 349 -18.46 39.28 25.59
N ALA A 350 -18.19 38.09 26.15
CA ALA A 350 -18.46 37.80 27.55
C ALA A 350 -17.63 38.70 28.49
N GLN A 351 -16.34 38.89 28.20
CA GLN A 351 -15.47 39.80 28.97
C GLN A 351 -15.96 41.25 28.88
N LYS A 352 -16.26 41.76 27.69
CA LYS A 352 -16.80 43.14 27.52
C LYS A 352 -18.16 43.32 28.21
N ALA A 353 -19.00 42.28 28.23
CA ALA A 353 -20.28 42.31 28.93
C ALA A 353 -20.06 42.36 30.46
N GLU A 354 -19.11 41.59 30.97
CA GLU A 354 -18.76 41.57 32.39
C GLU A 354 -18.12 42.89 32.83
N GLU A 355 -17.20 43.47 32.06
CA GLU A 355 -16.63 44.80 32.32
C GLU A 355 -17.70 45.89 32.33
N LYS A 356 -18.65 45.86 31.38
CA LYS A 356 -19.80 46.79 31.38
C LYS A 356 -20.71 46.58 32.59
N ARG A 357 -20.89 45.33 33.04
CA ARG A 357 -21.67 45.00 34.24
C ARG A 357 -20.98 45.54 35.49
N GLN A 358 -19.69 45.28 35.66
CA GLN A 358 -18.89 45.80 36.77
C GLN A 358 -18.80 47.32 36.77
N GLY A 359 -18.62 47.96 35.62
CA GLY A 359 -18.64 49.41 35.49
C GLY A 359 -19.98 50.04 35.85
N ARG A 360 -21.10 49.36 35.54
CA ARG A 360 -22.45 49.79 35.97
C ARG A 360 -22.65 49.63 37.48
N LEU A 361 -22.19 48.52 38.05
CA LEU A 361 -22.24 48.27 39.50
C LEU A 361 -21.37 49.27 40.26
N ALA A 362 -20.17 49.58 39.78
CA ALA A 362 -19.29 50.58 40.38
C ALA A 362 -19.92 51.98 40.38
N LYS A 363 -20.59 52.38 39.29
CA LYS A 363 -21.35 53.64 39.23
C LYS A 363 -22.59 53.62 40.12
N GLY A 364 -23.25 52.47 40.27
CA GLY A 364 -24.40 52.27 41.13
C GLY A 364 -24.06 52.22 42.63
N LYS A 365 -22.79 52.07 43.04
CA LYS A 365 -22.37 52.12 44.45
C LYS A 365 -22.65 53.46 45.12
N GLN A 366 -22.58 54.55 44.37
CA GLN A 366 -22.80 55.89 44.90
C GLN A 366 -24.29 56.11 45.16
N SER A 367 -24.63 56.43 46.41
CA SER A 367 -26.01 56.77 46.79
C SER A 367 -26.49 58.02 46.05
N PRO A 368 -27.75 58.06 45.58
CA PRO A 368 -28.33 59.25 44.94
C PRO A 368 -28.25 60.51 45.83
N GLU A 369 -28.35 60.34 47.16
CA GLU A 369 -28.32 61.43 48.14
C GLU A 369 -26.91 61.99 48.38
N GLU A 370 -25.88 61.20 48.10
CA GLU A 370 -24.46 61.55 48.28
C GLU A 370 -23.79 62.00 46.98
N MET A 371 -24.44 61.78 45.84
CA MET A 371 -23.93 62.10 44.50
C MET A 371 -23.53 63.57 44.36
N PHE A 372 -24.31 64.48 44.94
CA PHE A 372 -24.08 65.92 44.85
C PHE A 372 -23.37 66.51 46.08
N ARG A 373 -22.86 65.66 46.96
CA ARG A 373 -22.12 66.03 48.18
C ARG A 373 -20.63 65.66 48.13
N THR A 374 -20.12 65.36 46.93
CA THR A 374 -18.69 65.13 46.72
C THR A 374 -17.88 66.44 46.88
N PRO A 375 -16.59 66.37 47.23
CA PRO A 375 -15.74 67.55 47.42
C PRO A 375 -15.78 68.55 46.24
N GLU A 376 -15.89 68.04 45.01
CA GLU A 376 -15.99 68.83 43.78
C GLU A 376 -17.34 69.56 43.64
N MET A 377 -18.44 68.95 44.08
CA MET A 377 -19.77 69.55 44.02
C MET A 377 -20.01 70.54 45.18
N LEU A 378 -19.32 70.34 46.31
CA LEU A 378 -19.28 71.29 47.43
C LEU A 378 -18.56 72.61 47.05
N GLU A 379 -17.70 72.61 46.04
CA GLU A 379 -17.10 73.85 45.51
C GLU A 379 -18.04 74.66 44.62
N LEU A 380 -19.10 74.03 44.10
CA LEU A 380 -20.03 74.59 43.11
C LEU A 380 -21.37 75.01 43.71
N TYR A 381 -21.80 74.40 44.81
CA TYR A 381 -23.12 74.57 45.40
C TYR A 381 -23.06 74.79 46.91
N SER A 382 -24.00 75.58 47.46
CA SER A 382 -23.98 76.00 48.87
C SER A 382 -25.17 75.51 49.70
N ALA A 383 -26.26 75.08 49.04
CA ALA A 383 -27.45 74.54 49.71
C ALA A 383 -28.07 73.41 48.88
N TRP A 384 -28.70 72.45 49.58
CA TRP A 384 -29.33 71.26 49.02
C TRP A 384 -30.75 71.11 49.58
N ASP A 385 -31.63 70.43 48.84
CA ASP A 385 -32.96 70.06 49.32
C ASP A 385 -32.94 68.77 50.17
N GLU A 386 -34.12 68.35 50.64
CA GLU A 386 -34.32 67.13 51.45
C GLU A 386 -33.89 65.83 50.74
N HIS A 387 -33.71 65.86 49.42
CA HIS A 387 -33.27 64.72 48.62
C HIS A 387 -31.80 64.83 48.19
N GLY A 388 -31.08 65.85 48.67
CA GLY A 388 -29.66 66.06 48.36
C GLY A 388 -29.40 66.68 46.99
N ILE A 389 -30.39 67.29 46.34
CA ILE A 389 -30.22 68.01 45.06
C ILE A 389 -29.82 69.46 45.35
N PRO A 390 -28.79 70.01 44.69
CA PRO A 390 -28.39 71.40 44.88
C PRO A 390 -29.51 72.40 44.54
N THR A 391 -29.73 73.37 45.41
CA THR A 391 -30.73 74.45 45.25
C THR A 391 -30.12 75.82 45.04
N LYS A 392 -28.90 76.04 45.55
CA LYS A 392 -28.17 77.31 45.44
C LYS A 392 -26.74 77.12 44.93
N ASP A 393 -26.25 78.08 44.15
CA ASP A 393 -24.86 78.10 43.73
C ASP A 393 -23.92 78.57 44.87
N LYS A 394 -22.60 78.55 44.65
CA LYS A 394 -21.59 78.98 45.63
C LYS A 394 -21.79 80.41 46.15
N ALA A 395 -22.39 81.29 45.35
CA ALA A 395 -22.65 82.69 45.73
C ALA A 395 -23.94 82.85 46.55
N GLY A 396 -24.72 81.77 46.71
CA GLY A 396 -25.97 81.77 47.45
C GLY A 396 -27.20 82.15 46.62
N GLU A 397 -27.06 82.26 45.29
CA GLU A 397 -28.18 82.53 44.39
C GLU A 397 -28.92 81.25 44.00
N GLU A 398 -30.24 81.38 43.78
CA GLU A 398 -31.09 80.26 43.37
C GLU A 398 -30.75 79.77 41.97
N LEU A 399 -30.61 78.46 41.81
CA LEU A 399 -30.30 77.85 40.52
C LEU A 399 -31.45 78.03 39.52
N THR A 400 -31.11 78.32 38.26
CA THR A 400 -32.10 78.49 37.19
C THR A 400 -32.92 77.20 36.97
N LYS A 401 -34.21 77.34 36.63
CA LYS A 401 -35.15 76.20 36.43
C LYS A 401 -34.64 75.11 35.48
N ASN A 402 -33.84 75.47 34.46
CA ASN A 402 -33.23 74.52 33.53
C ASN A 402 -32.10 73.69 34.16
N LYS A 403 -31.29 74.29 35.05
CA LYS A 403 -30.22 73.58 35.77
C LYS A 403 -30.81 72.62 36.81
N VAL A 404 -31.83 73.05 37.57
CA VAL A 404 -32.53 72.19 38.53
C VAL A 404 -33.16 70.98 37.84
N LYS A 405 -33.81 71.17 36.68
CA LYS A 405 -34.39 70.07 35.90
C LYS A 405 -33.34 69.09 35.35
N LYS A 406 -32.13 69.57 35.04
CA LYS A 406 -31.01 68.73 34.60
C LYS A 406 -30.46 67.90 35.76
N LEU A 407 -30.25 68.51 36.92
CA LEU A 407 -29.80 67.83 38.14
C LEU A 407 -30.82 66.79 38.64
N ALA A 408 -32.12 67.10 38.58
CA ALA A 408 -33.18 66.14 38.89
C ALA A 408 -33.18 64.93 37.93
N LYS A 409 -32.88 65.14 36.65
CA LYS A 409 -32.77 64.04 35.66
C LYS A 409 -31.53 63.16 35.90
N GLU A 410 -30.43 63.77 36.36
CA GLU A 410 -29.21 63.06 36.75
C GLU A 410 -29.43 62.26 38.05
N TYR A 411 -30.15 62.83 39.01
CA TYR A 411 -30.61 62.16 40.23
C TYR A 411 -31.49 60.94 39.92
N ASP A 412 -32.52 61.08 39.09
CA ASP A 412 -33.40 59.97 38.69
C ASP A 412 -32.66 58.86 37.94
N ALA A 413 -31.65 59.22 37.13
CA ALA A 413 -30.81 58.25 36.45
C ALA A 413 -29.92 57.49 37.44
N GLN A 414 -29.35 58.18 38.43
CA GLN A 414 -28.54 57.57 39.48
C GLN A 414 -29.37 56.69 40.42
N LYS A 415 -30.60 57.12 40.77
CA LYS A 415 -31.55 56.34 41.57
C LYS A 415 -31.84 54.98 40.93
N LYS A 416 -32.12 54.93 39.63
CA LYS A 416 -32.32 53.68 38.88
C LYS A 416 -31.07 52.80 38.78
N LEU A 417 -29.88 53.40 38.78
CA LEU A 417 -28.60 52.67 38.80
C LEU A 417 -28.30 52.09 40.19
N HIS A 418 -28.61 52.84 41.25
CA HIS A 418 -28.43 52.45 42.64
C HIS A 418 -29.43 51.38 43.09
N GLU A 419 -30.70 51.50 42.70
CA GLU A 419 -31.73 50.46 42.92
C GLU A 419 -31.30 49.11 42.33
N LYS A 420 -30.78 49.11 41.08
CA LYS A 420 -30.25 47.90 40.43
C LYS A 420 -28.99 47.34 41.11
N TYR A 421 -28.17 48.19 41.73
CA TYR A 421 -27.02 47.76 42.52
C TYR A 421 -27.47 47.10 43.83
N LEU A 422 -28.46 47.67 44.52
CA LEU A 422 -29.06 47.09 45.73
C LEU A 422 -29.76 45.75 45.44
N GLU A 423 -30.46 45.64 44.31
CA GLU A 423 -31.04 44.36 43.85
C GLU A 423 -29.96 43.29 43.63
N SER A 424 -28.79 43.67 43.09
CA SER A 424 -27.66 42.75 42.85
C SER A 424 -26.89 42.32 44.10
N LEU A 425 -27.08 43.00 45.24
CA LEU A 425 -26.52 42.62 46.54
C LEU A 425 -27.41 41.63 47.30
N ASN A 426 -28.69 41.55 46.92
CA ASN A 426 -29.71 40.72 47.56
C ASN A 426 -30.06 39.45 46.75
N ALA A 427 -29.43 39.25 45.59
CA ALA A 427 -29.54 38.07 44.72
C ALA A 427 -28.23 37.29 44.74
#